data_AF-A0A7W1LBH6-F1
#
_entry.id   AF-A0A7W1LBH6-F1
#
_cell.length_a   1.000
_cell.length_b   1.000
_cell.length_c   1.000
_cell.angle_alpha   90.00
_cell.angle_beta   90.00
_cell.angle_gamma   90.00
#
_symmetry.space_group_name_H-M   'P 1'
#
loop_
_entity.id
_entity.type
_entity.pdbx_description
1 polymer ?
#
loop_
_entity_poly.entity_id
_entity_poly.type
_entity_poly.pdbx_seq_one_letter_code
_entity_poly.pdbx_strand_id
1 'polypeptide(L)' 'MKTAISVSDDVFQLSETLSKKLKVSRSKIFAMGVKKLAEEYNDDEVTEKLNRFYEKERAEIDPLIMKMAALSLPKDEW' A
#
# COMPACT_ATOMS: atom_id res chain seq x y z
N MET A 1 5.81 -18.64 -10.44
CA MET A 1 5.75 -18.39 -11.90
C MET A 1 7.11 -17.87 -12.36
N LYS A 2 7.59 -18.26 -13.55
CA LYS A 2 8.83 -17.72 -14.15
C LYS A 2 8.45 -16.95 -15.42
N THR A 3 8.87 -15.71 -15.51
CA THR A 3 8.59 -14.82 -16.64
C THR A 3 9.87 -14.04 -16.96
N ALA A 4 10.19 -13.90 -18.24
CA ALA A 4 11.25 -13.00 -18.69
C ALA A 4 10.67 -11.59 -18.84
N ILE A 5 11.36 -10.59 -18.32
CA ILE A 5 10.99 -9.18 -18.43
C ILE A 5 12.11 -8.43 -19.14
N SER A 6 11.73 -7.46 -19.97
CA SER A 6 12.69 -6.51 -20.54
C SER A 6 12.82 -5.33 -19.58
N VAL A 7 14.05 -4.93 -19.27
CA VAL A 7 14.38 -3.78 -18.44
C VAL A 7 15.53 -3.02 -19.10
N SER A 8 15.65 -1.73 -18.82
CA SER A 8 16.79 -0.94 -19.27
C SER A 8 18.08 -1.39 -18.55
N ASP A 9 19.23 -1.11 -19.17
CA ASP A 9 20.54 -1.54 -18.67
C ASP A 9 20.85 -0.98 -17.27
N ASP A 10 20.46 0.28 -17.01
CA ASP A 10 20.62 0.92 -15.70
C ASP A 10 19.85 0.19 -14.60
N VAL A 11 18.60 -0.20 -14.86
CA VAL A 11 17.77 -0.98 -13.92
C VAL A 11 18.38 -2.36 -13.68
N PHE A 12 18.92 -3.00 -14.71
CA PHE A 12 19.61 -4.27 -14.57
C PHE A 12 20.86 -4.15 -13.68
N GLN A 13 21.70 -3.15 -13.90
CA GLN A 13 22.91 -2.90 -13.09
C GLN A 13 22.58 -2.56 -11.64
N LEU A 14 21.52 -1.77 -11.43
CA LEU A 14 21.02 -1.47 -10.08
C LEU A 14 20.57 -2.74 -9.36
N SER A 15 19.81 -3.61 -10.04
CA SER A 15 19.40 -4.90 -9.48
C SER A 15 20.59 -5.78 -9.13
N GLU A 16 21.61 -5.87 -9.99
CA GLU A 16 22.83 -6.65 -9.73
C GLU A 16 23.56 -6.15 -8.48
N THR A 17 23.69 -4.83 -8.35
CA THR A 17 24.35 -4.19 -7.20
C THR A 17 23.59 -4.48 -5.90
N LEU A 18 22.27 -4.33 -5.90
CA LEU A 18 21.43 -4.60 -4.74
C LEU A 18 21.41 -6.08 -4.37
N SER A 19 21.34 -6.97 -5.36
CA SER A 19 21.41 -8.42 -5.16
C SER A 19 22.68 -8.83 -4.44
N LYS A 20 23.84 -8.30 -4.86
CA LYS A 20 25.13 -8.58 -4.21
C LYS A 20 25.18 -8.03 -2.79
N LYS A 21 24.73 -6.79 -2.59
CA LYS A 21 24.72 -6.13 -1.27
C LYS A 21 23.84 -6.86 -0.26
N LEU A 22 22.65 -7.29 -0.68
CA LEU A 22 21.67 -7.95 0.18
C LEU A 22 21.80 -9.47 0.20
N LYS A 23 22.70 -10.05 -0.60
CA LYS A 23 22.92 -11.49 -0.76
C LYS A 23 21.64 -12.25 -1.15
N VAL A 24 20.86 -11.68 -2.07
CA VAL A 24 19.62 -12.28 -2.59
C VAL A 24 19.64 -12.36 -4.11
N SER A 25 18.79 -13.20 -4.70
CA SER A 25 18.70 -13.31 -6.16
C SER A 25 18.17 -12.02 -6.80
N ARG A 26 18.51 -11.77 -8.07
CA ARG A 26 17.93 -10.70 -8.89
C ARG A 26 16.40 -10.71 -8.89
N SER A 27 15.82 -11.89 -9.08
CA SER A 27 14.37 -12.08 -9.04
C SER A 27 13.74 -11.66 -7.71
N LYS A 28 14.46 -11.79 -6.59
CA LYS A 28 14.00 -11.33 -5.28
C LYS A 28 13.98 -9.80 -5.19
N ILE A 29 14.98 -9.12 -5.77
CA ILE A 29 15.01 -7.65 -5.84
C ILE A 29 13.79 -7.12 -6.60
N PHE A 30 13.51 -7.66 -7.79
CA PHE A 30 12.32 -7.27 -8.56
C PHE A 30 11.02 -7.52 -7.78
N ALA A 31 10.89 -8.70 -7.15
CA ALA A 31 9.72 -9.01 -6.34
C ALA A 31 9.54 -8.06 -5.14
N MET A 32 10.63 -7.65 -4.49
CA MET A 32 10.59 -6.66 -3.41
C MET A 32 10.17 -5.28 -3.92
N GLY A 33 10.68 -4.86 -5.08
CA GLY A 33 10.30 -3.59 -5.72
C GLY A 33 8.80 -3.54 -6.03
N VAL A 34 8.25 -4.60 -6.65
CA VAL A 34 6.81 -4.69 -6.96
C VAL A 34 5.97 -4.64 -5.69
N LYS A 35 6.37 -5.34 -4.62
CA LYS A 35 5.64 -5.30 -3.34
C LYS A 35 5.63 -3.91 -2.71
N LYS A 36 6.80 -3.27 -2.66
CA LYS A 36 6.92 -1.93 -2.09
C LYS A 36 6.12 -0.90 -2.90
N LEU A 37 6.14 -1.01 -4.22
CA LEU A 37 5.31 -0.18 -5.09
C LEU A 37 3.82 -0.46 -4.84
N ALA A 38 3.42 -1.73 -4.69
CA ALA A 38 2.03 -2.04 -4.36
C ALA A 38 1.61 -1.38 -3.03
N GLU A 39 2.43 -1.45 -1.99
CA GLU A 39 2.16 -0.80 -0.69
C GLU A 39 1.99 0.73 -0.82
N GLU A 40 2.79 1.38 -1.67
CA GLU A 40 2.72 2.82 -1.91
C GLU A 40 1.43 3.25 -2.61
N TYR A 41 0.81 2.37 -3.39
CA TYR A 41 -0.41 2.65 -4.14
C TYR A 41 -1.66 1.95 -3.56
N ASN A 42 -1.53 1.35 -2.36
CA ASN A 42 -2.64 0.69 -1.68
C ASN A 42 -3.31 1.62 -0.64
N ASP A 43 -3.73 2.82 -1.06
CA ASP A 43 -4.54 3.74 -0.24
C ASP A 43 -5.85 3.05 0.23
N ASP A 44 -6.36 2.12 -0.57
CA ASP A 44 -7.54 1.32 -0.26
C ASP A 44 -7.31 0.33 0.89
N GLU A 45 -6.08 -0.13 1.16
CA GLU A 45 -5.86 -1.14 2.21
C GLU A 45 -5.94 -0.55 3.61
N VAL A 46 -5.54 0.72 3.79
CA VAL A 46 -5.73 1.43 5.07
C VAL A 46 -7.20 1.68 5.30
N THR A 47 -7.90 2.20 4.29
CA THR A 47 -9.34 2.46 4.34
C THR A 47 -10.13 1.17 4.54
N GLU A 48 -9.81 0.09 3.83
CA GLU A 48 -10.43 -1.22 4.00
C GLU A 48 -10.10 -1.89 5.34
N LYS A 49 -8.87 -1.72 5.87
CA LYS A 49 -8.54 -2.23 7.21
C LYS A 49 -9.31 -1.48 8.29
N LEU A 50 -9.43 -0.16 8.17
CA LEU A 50 -10.27 0.65 9.05
C LEU A 50 -11.74 0.21 8.94
N ASN A 51 -12.29 0.13 7.73
CA ASN A 51 -13.67 -0.33 7.50
C ASN A 51 -13.90 -1.72 8.09
N ARG A 52 -12.99 -2.69 7.88
CA ARG A 52 -13.11 -4.04 8.46
C ARG A 52 -12.98 -4.08 9.99
N PHE A 53 -12.22 -3.16 10.58
CA PHE A 53 -12.13 -3.01 12.03
C PHE A 53 -13.44 -2.47 12.61
N TYR A 54 -13.98 -1.40 12.01
CA TYR A 54 -15.27 -0.80 12.35
C TYR A 54 -16.50 -1.65 11.96
N GLU A 55 -16.35 -2.66 11.10
CA GLU A 55 -17.40 -3.66 10.84
C GLU A 55 -17.41 -4.79 11.88
N LYS A 56 -16.24 -5.20 12.38
CA LYS A 56 -16.11 -6.31 13.33
C LYS A 56 -16.51 -5.92 14.74
N GLU A 57 -16.11 -4.72 15.17
CA GLU A 57 -16.74 -4.06 16.29
C GLU A 57 -17.82 -3.19 15.68
N ARG A 58 -19.10 -3.56 15.80
CA ARG A 58 -20.16 -2.52 15.72
C ARG A 58 -19.88 -1.57 16.89
N ALA A 59 -18.93 -0.65 16.69
CA ALA A 59 -18.73 0.45 17.57
C ALA A 59 -20.03 1.22 17.49
N GLU A 60 -20.85 1.12 18.53
CA GLU A 60 -21.92 2.09 18.75
C GLU A 60 -21.20 3.42 19.01
N ILE A 61 -20.83 4.09 17.92
CA ILE A 61 -20.32 5.44 17.97
C ILE A 61 -21.45 6.26 18.57
N ASP A 62 -21.17 6.91 19.70
CA ASP A 62 -22.13 7.77 20.37
C ASP A 62 -22.74 8.73 19.31
N PRO A 63 -24.06 8.75 19.14
CA PRO A 63 -24.73 9.62 18.18
C PRO A 63 -24.32 11.10 18.27
N LEU A 64 -23.92 11.56 19.46
CA LEU A 64 -23.40 12.91 19.68
C LEU A 64 -22.04 13.12 19.01
N ILE A 65 -21.12 12.14 19.12
CA ILE A 65 -19.80 12.19 18.47
C ILE A 65 -19.96 12.13 16.95
N MET A 66 -20.86 11.29 16.44
CA MET A 66 -21.14 11.20 15.01
C MET A 66 -21.66 12.54 14.45
N LYS A 67 -22.54 13.21 15.21
CA LYS A 67 -23.06 14.54 14.83
C LYS A 67 -21.99 15.62 14.84
N MET A 68 -21.09 15.61 15.82
CA MET A 68 -19.97 16.56 15.87
C MET A 68 -18.97 16.34 14.72
N ALA A 69 -18.64 15.07 14.42
CA ALA A 69 -17.75 14.74 13.29
C ALA A 69 -18.34 15.20 11.95
N ALA A 70 -19.64 14.97 11.71
CA ALA A 70 -20.33 15.42 10.51
C ALA A 70 -20.31 16.96 10.34
N LEU A 71 -20.27 17.72 11.45
CA LEU A 71 -20.16 19.18 11.43
C LEU A 71 -18.73 19.69 11.22
N SER A 72 -17.72 18.85 11.48
CA SER A 72 -16.31 19.19 11.26
C SER A 72 -15.82 18.95 9.83
N LEU A 73 -16.58 18.16 9.05
CA LEU A 73 -16.29 17.97 7.64
C LEU A 73 -16.67 19.24 6.87
N PRO A 74 -15.77 19.79 6.03
CA PRO A 74 -16.16 20.86 5.12
C PRO A 74 -17.32 20.35 4.26
N LYS A 75 -18.33 21.21 4.03
CA LYS A 75 -19.37 20.90 3.05
C LYS A 75 -18.69 20.81 1.70
N ASP A 76 -18.50 19.60 1.20
CA ASP A 76 -18.11 19.40 -0.19
C ASP A 76 -19.28 19.86 -1.07
N GLU A 77 -19.03 20.83 -1.94
CA GLU A 77 -19.95 21.27 -2.99
C GLU A 77 -19.77 20.39 -4.23
N TRP A 78 -20.04 19.08 -4.08
CA TRP A 78 -20.18 18.16 -5.21
C TRP A 78 -21.65 17.90 -5.52
#